data_AF-A0A9P0IAW2-F1
#
_entry.id   AF-A0A9P0IAW2-F1
#
_cell.length_a   1.000
_cell.length_b   1.000
_cell.length_c   1.000
_cell.angle_alpha   90.00
_cell.angle_beta   90.00
_cell.angle_gamma   90.00
#
_symmetry.space_group_name_H-M   'P 1'
#
loop_
_entity.id
_entity.type
_entity.pdbx_description
1 polymer ?
#
loop_
_entity_poly.entity_id
_entity_poly.type
_entity_poly.pdbx_seq_one_letter_code
_entity_poly.pdbx_strand_id
1 'polypeptide(L)'
;MAAPSNGSGNLVEEFEESFQACLNVLTKQEASPCVEKEEVKVEVERFIDLARQMEAFFLQKRFLLSAMRPELLVKEDNNELKCELQRKEELLRRHYDKISQWQNLLADLQGHTVYNKCQQQTAQAPPAVQQAPAPQHVVQQSVQAQQMAAAAAQQAVLQQQAALQQQQVPRPPHPPAYPANVQRR
;
A
#
# COMPACT_ATOMS: atom_id res chain seq x y z
N MET A 1 17.02 32.31 16.78
CA MET A 1 16.88 30.89 17.13
C MET A 1 16.39 30.83 18.57
N ALA A 2 15.16 30.40 18.80
CA ALA A 2 14.63 30.26 20.16
C ALA A 2 14.96 28.85 20.66
N ALA A 3 15.65 28.76 21.80
CA ALA A 3 15.87 27.51 22.50
C ALA A 3 14.52 27.01 23.05
N PRO A 4 14.22 25.69 23.02
CA PRO A 4 13.09 25.17 23.77
C PRO A 4 13.44 25.27 25.26
N SER A 5 12.66 26.07 25.97
CA SER A 5 12.73 26.24 27.41
C SER A 5 12.52 24.90 28.11
N ASN A 6 13.38 24.62 29.09
CA ASN A 6 13.21 23.61 30.14
C ASN A 6 11.77 23.64 30.69
N GLY A 7 10.95 22.68 30.29
CA GLY A 7 9.81 22.19 31.06
C GLY A 7 10.19 20.80 31.54
N SER A 8 10.43 20.66 32.84
CA SER A 8 10.78 19.40 33.50
C SER A 8 9.52 18.57 33.77
N GLY A 9 8.74 18.33 32.72
CA GLY A 9 7.54 17.48 32.69
C GLY A 9 7.56 16.71 31.38
N ASN A 10 7.12 15.45 31.41
CA ASN A 10 6.98 14.67 30.19
C ASN A 10 5.89 15.33 29.34
N LEU A 11 6.22 15.88 28.16
CA LEU A 11 5.26 16.56 27.27
C LEU A 11 4.00 15.72 26.98
N VAL A 12 4.15 14.39 26.98
CA VAL A 12 3.05 13.45 26.82
C VAL A 12 2.12 13.47 28.05
N GLU A 13 2.67 13.50 29.26
CA GLU A 13 1.89 13.60 30.50
C GLU A 13 1.13 14.94 30.57
N GLU A 14 1.79 16.06 30.22
CA GLU A 14 1.14 17.37 30.18
C GLU A 14 0.00 17.43 29.15
N PHE A 15 0.21 16.81 27.98
CA PHE A 15 -0.82 16.67 26.96
C PHE A 15 -2.00 15.82 27.46
N GLU A 16 -1.75 14.67 28.07
CA GLU A 16 -2.78 13.78 28.64
C GLU A 16 -3.60 14.50 29.73
N GLU A 17 -2.93 15.23 30.63
CA GLU A 17 -3.60 16.03 31.65
C GLU A 17 -4.48 17.12 31.04
N SER A 18 -4.02 17.79 29.97
CA SER A 18 -4.82 18.80 29.26
C SER A 18 -6.01 18.23 28.51
N PHE A 19 -5.86 17.03 27.95
CA PHE A 19 -6.96 16.32 27.32
C PHE A 19 -8.05 16.00 28.36
N GLN A 20 -7.64 15.47 29.51
CA GLN A 20 -8.57 15.13 30.58
C GLN A 20 -9.26 16.37 31.14
N ALA A 21 -8.54 17.47 31.35
CA ALA A 21 -9.10 18.74 31.81
C ALA A 21 -10.12 19.30 30.80
N CYS A 22 -9.76 19.35 29.51
CA CYS A 22 -10.66 19.78 28.45
C CYS A 22 -11.93 18.92 28.37
N LEU A 23 -11.80 17.59 28.45
CA LEU A 23 -12.94 16.66 28.45
C LEU A 23 -13.84 16.86 29.67
N ASN A 24 -13.25 17.06 30.86
CA ASN A 24 -13.99 17.24 32.09
C ASN A 24 -14.88 18.48 32.04
N VAL A 25 -14.39 19.61 31.53
CA VAL A 25 -15.21 20.83 31.42
C VAL A 25 -16.35 20.66 30.41
N LEU A 26 -16.16 19.86 29.34
CA LEU A 26 -17.21 19.59 28.35
C LEU A 26 -18.29 18.60 28.82
N THR A 27 -18.04 17.83 29.89
CA THR A 27 -18.90 16.72 30.33
C THR A 27 -19.56 16.94 31.69
N LYS A 28 -19.21 18.00 32.42
CA LYS A 28 -19.84 18.36 33.69
C LYS A 28 -21.30 18.76 33.47
N GLN A 29 -22.22 18.13 34.19
CA GLN A 29 -23.68 18.28 34.01
C GLN A 29 -24.30 19.39 34.89
N GLU A 30 -23.51 20.05 35.76
CA GLU A 30 -23.99 20.95 36.82
C GLU A 30 -23.20 22.27 36.83
N ALA A 31 -23.46 23.20 35.90
CA ALA A 31 -22.82 24.52 35.93
C ALA A 31 -23.69 25.66 35.36
N SER A 32 -23.45 26.86 35.89
CA SER A 32 -24.05 28.13 35.51
C SER A 32 -23.45 28.66 34.20
N PRO A 33 -24.26 29.12 33.23
CA PRO A 33 -23.87 29.28 31.82
C PRO A 33 -22.84 30.38 31.50
N CYS A 34 -22.52 31.29 32.45
CA CYS A 34 -21.64 32.43 32.19
C CYS A 34 -20.17 32.19 32.56
N VAL A 35 -19.91 31.43 33.64
CA VAL A 35 -18.53 31.13 34.10
C VAL A 35 -17.94 29.97 33.30
N GLU A 36 -18.79 29.03 32.89
CA GLU A 36 -18.45 27.83 32.15
C GLU A 36 -17.85 28.13 30.76
N LYS A 37 -18.35 29.15 30.06
CA LYS A 37 -17.88 29.47 28.71
C LYS A 37 -16.42 29.93 28.68
N GLU A 38 -15.98 30.65 29.73
CA GLU A 38 -14.58 31.09 29.84
C GLU A 38 -13.67 29.93 30.26
N GLU A 39 -14.11 29.08 31.18
CA GLU A 39 -13.37 27.88 31.61
C GLU A 39 -13.20 26.88 30.44
N VAL A 40 -14.26 26.64 29.65
CA VAL A 40 -14.20 25.83 28.43
C VAL A 40 -13.17 26.40 27.47
N LYS A 41 -13.21 27.72 27.24
CA LYS A 41 -12.30 28.36 26.29
C LYS A 41 -10.84 28.22 26.73
N VAL A 42 -10.54 28.46 28.00
CA VAL A 42 -9.18 28.35 28.54
C VAL A 42 -8.64 26.93 28.41
N GLU A 43 -9.41 25.91 28.80
CA GLU A 43 -8.94 24.52 28.71
C GLU A 43 -8.82 24.03 27.27
N VAL A 44 -9.71 24.45 26.36
CA VAL A 44 -9.62 24.13 24.93
C VAL A 44 -8.38 24.79 24.31
N GLU A 45 -8.11 26.06 24.60
CA GLU A 45 -6.92 26.76 24.09
C GLU A 45 -5.63 26.08 24.61
N ARG A 46 -5.60 25.73 25.91
CA ARG A 46 -4.48 25.00 26.52
C ARG A 46 -4.23 23.64 25.86
N PHE A 47 -5.29 22.86 25.63
CA PHE A 47 -5.19 21.56 24.96
C PHE A 47 -4.67 21.71 23.52
N ILE A 48 -5.17 22.71 22.77
CA ILE A 48 -4.73 22.97 21.39
C ILE A 48 -3.23 23.34 21.36
N ASP A 49 -2.77 24.16 22.29
CA ASP A 49 -1.36 24.56 22.35
C ASP A 49 -0.45 23.37 22.67
N LEU A 50 -0.83 22.52 23.61
CA LEU A 50 -0.10 21.28 23.91
C LEU A 50 -0.15 20.29 22.74
N ALA A 51 -1.28 20.16 22.04
CA ALA A 51 -1.40 19.34 20.84
C ALA A 51 -0.41 19.79 19.75
N ARG A 52 -0.33 21.11 19.51
CA ARG A 52 0.62 21.69 18.56
C ARG A 52 2.06 21.50 19.00
N GLN A 53 2.35 21.62 20.30
CA GLN A 53 3.69 21.38 20.84
C GLN A 53 4.09 19.91 20.66
N MET A 54 3.16 18.98 20.87
CA MET A 54 3.37 17.55 20.68
C MET A 54 3.62 17.21 19.21
N GLU A 55 2.83 17.77 18.29
CA GLU A 55 3.07 17.65 16.85
C GLU A 55 4.46 18.18 16.46
N ALA A 56 4.81 19.40 16.89
CA ALA A 56 6.11 20.01 16.60
C ALA A 56 7.27 19.16 17.14
N PHE A 57 7.13 18.61 18.36
CA PHE A 57 8.10 17.73 18.96
C PHE A 57 8.35 16.48 18.11
N PHE A 58 7.29 15.76 17.72
CA PHE A 58 7.43 14.55 16.92
C PHE A 58 7.92 14.84 15.50
N LEU A 59 7.49 15.94 14.88
CA LEU A 59 8.03 16.37 13.58
C LEU A 59 9.53 16.67 13.65
N GLN A 60 9.99 17.36 14.70
CA GLN A 60 11.41 17.63 14.91
C GLN A 60 12.20 16.34 15.12
N LYS A 61 11.68 15.41 15.93
CA LYS A 61 12.30 14.09 16.14
C LYS A 61 12.39 13.30 14.83
N ARG A 62 11.31 13.29 14.03
CA ARG A 62 11.29 12.62 12.72
C ARG A 62 12.29 13.24 11.75
N PHE A 63 12.34 14.57 11.67
CA PHE A 63 13.32 15.26 10.84
C PHE A 63 14.76 14.89 11.26
N LEU A 64 15.06 14.91 12.56
CA LEU A 64 16.36 14.52 13.07
C LEU A 64 16.69 13.05 12.73
N LEU A 65 15.74 12.13 12.87
CA LEU A 65 15.92 10.73 12.49
C LEU A 65 16.19 10.56 10.99
N SER A 66 15.51 11.33 10.14
CA SER A 66 15.76 11.28 8.69
C SER A 66 17.18 11.71 8.32
N ALA A 67 17.77 12.64 9.08
CA ALA A 67 19.13 13.12 8.84
C ALA A 67 20.20 12.23 9.50
N MET A 68 19.94 11.70 10.69
CA MET A 68 20.94 10.97 11.48
C MET A 68 20.87 9.45 11.36
N ARG A 69 19.69 8.90 11.01
CA ARG A 69 19.43 7.45 10.92
C ARG A 69 18.39 7.12 9.82
N PRO A 70 18.62 7.51 8.56
CA PRO A 70 17.70 7.21 7.46
C PRO A 70 17.46 5.71 7.27
N GLU A 71 18.40 4.85 7.68
CA GLU A 71 18.29 3.39 7.60
C GLU A 71 17.18 2.84 8.50
N LEU A 72 16.85 3.51 9.61
CA LEU A 72 15.77 3.10 10.49
C LEU A 72 14.40 3.28 9.81
N LEU A 73 14.19 4.40 9.12
CA LEU A 73 12.97 4.67 8.37
C LEU A 73 12.80 3.64 7.26
N VAL A 74 13.86 3.42 6.48
CA VAL A 74 13.87 2.41 5.41
C VAL A 74 13.59 1.01 5.97
N LYS A 75 14.11 0.68 7.17
CA LYS A 75 13.85 -0.60 7.81
C LYS A 75 12.40 -0.76 8.27
N GLU A 76 11.80 0.30 8.80
CA GLU A 76 10.37 0.33 9.17
C GLU A 76 9.49 0.11 7.95
N ASP A 77 9.70 0.89 6.88
CA ASP A 77 8.98 0.74 5.60
C ASP A 77 9.13 -0.68 5.04
N ASN A 78 10.36 -1.23 5.04
CA ASN A 78 10.60 -2.60 4.58
C ASN A 78 9.85 -3.63 5.44
N ASN A 79 9.71 -3.40 6.74
CA ASN A 79 8.98 -4.29 7.61
C ASN A 79 7.47 -4.24 7.31
N GLU A 80 6.94 -3.04 7.09
CA GLU A 80 5.54 -2.84 6.71
C GLU A 80 5.21 -3.51 5.36
N LEU A 81 6.10 -3.35 4.37
CA LEU A 81 5.99 -4.03 3.08
C LEU A 81 6.06 -5.55 3.20
N LYS A 82 6.91 -6.09 4.07
CA LYS A 82 6.98 -7.55 4.32
C LYS A 82 5.69 -8.08 4.93
N CYS A 83 5.12 -7.38 5.92
CA CYS A 83 3.84 -7.76 6.51
C CYS A 83 2.70 -7.72 5.48
N GLU A 84 2.65 -6.68 4.64
CA GLU A 84 1.63 -6.58 3.60
C GLU A 84 1.82 -7.65 2.51
N LEU A 85 3.05 -7.97 2.12
CA LEU A 85 3.35 -9.07 1.20
C LEU A 85 2.84 -10.40 1.76
N GLN A 86 3.17 -10.72 3.01
CA GLN A 86 2.71 -11.95 3.67
C GLN A 86 1.18 -12.04 3.71
N ARG A 87 0.50 -10.93 4.02
CA ARG A 87 -0.97 -10.87 4.00
C ARG A 87 -1.54 -11.16 2.62
N LYS A 88 -0.90 -10.66 1.56
CA LYS A 88 -1.30 -10.92 0.17
C LYS A 88 -1.04 -12.36 -0.24
N GLU A 89 0.09 -12.94 0.13
CA GLU A 89 0.40 -14.36 -0.10
C GLU A 89 -0.65 -15.28 0.55
N GLU A 90 -1.06 -14.96 1.78
CA GLU A 90 -2.10 -15.69 2.48
C GLU A 90 -3.46 -15.59 1.77
N LEU A 91 -3.81 -14.41 1.26
CA LEU A 91 -5.04 -14.21 0.50
C LEU A 91 -5.03 -15.02 -0.81
N LEU A 92 -3.91 -14.98 -1.54
CA LEU A 92 -3.72 -15.77 -2.76
C LEU A 92 -3.84 -17.26 -2.47
N ARG A 93 -3.20 -17.76 -1.41
CA ARG A 93 -3.29 -19.16 -0.97
C ARG A 93 -4.76 -19.59 -0.80
N ARG A 94 -5.55 -18.81 -0.07
CA ARG A 94 -6.99 -19.09 0.13
C ARG A 94 -7.78 -19.10 -1.18
N HIS A 95 -7.40 -18.27 -2.14
CA HIS A 95 -8.04 -18.27 -3.47
C HIS A 95 -7.67 -19.53 -4.26
N TYR A 96 -6.40 -19.94 -4.26
CA TYR A 96 -5.98 -21.20 -4.88
C TYR A 96 -6.68 -22.41 -4.25
N ASP A 97 -6.85 -22.43 -2.93
CA ASP A 97 -7.59 -23.50 -2.24
C ASP A 97 -9.05 -23.57 -2.69
N LYS A 98 -9.73 -22.42 -2.83
CA LYS A 98 -11.10 -22.36 -3.34
C LYS A 98 -11.21 -22.80 -4.80
N ILE A 99 -10.27 -22.37 -5.64
CA ILE A 99 -10.21 -22.80 -7.04
C ILE A 99 -10.06 -24.31 -7.12
N SER A 100 -9.18 -24.89 -6.29
CA SER A 100 -8.95 -26.34 -6.25
C SER A 100 -10.21 -27.08 -5.79
N GLN A 101 -10.92 -26.57 -4.78
CA GLN A 101 -12.22 -27.11 -4.36
C GLN A 101 -13.26 -27.09 -5.48
N TRP A 102 -13.37 -25.98 -6.22
CA TRP A 102 -14.32 -25.86 -7.33
C TRP A 102 -13.94 -26.77 -8.51
N GLN A 103 -12.66 -26.92 -8.80
CA GLN A 103 -12.17 -27.85 -9.82
C GLN A 103 -12.52 -29.30 -9.46
N ASN A 104 -12.30 -29.70 -8.20
CA ASN A 104 -12.66 -31.04 -7.72
C ASN A 104 -14.17 -31.29 -7.81
N LEU A 105 -14.99 -30.32 -7.37
CA LEU A 105 -16.44 -30.42 -7.46
C LEU A 105 -16.91 -30.59 -8.92
N LEU A 106 -16.32 -29.84 -9.85
CA LEU A 106 -16.63 -29.96 -11.27
C LEU A 106 -16.20 -31.32 -11.84
N ALA A 107 -15.05 -31.84 -11.44
CA ALA A 107 -14.58 -33.16 -11.84
C ALA A 107 -15.53 -34.28 -11.35
N ASP A 108 -16.00 -34.20 -10.11
CA ASP A 108 -16.97 -35.15 -9.54
C ASP A 108 -18.31 -35.13 -10.28
N LEU A 109 -18.79 -33.95 -10.69
CA LEU A 109 -19.99 -33.78 -11.51
C LEU A 109 -19.82 -34.40 -12.90
N GLN A 110 -18.67 -34.16 -13.55
CA GLN A 110 -18.37 -34.76 -14.86
C GLN A 110 -18.24 -36.29 -14.76
N GLY A 111 -17.60 -36.80 -13.71
CA GLY A 111 -17.51 -38.24 -13.42
C GLY A 111 -18.88 -38.91 -13.24
N HIS A 112 -19.79 -38.28 -12.48
CA HIS A 112 -21.17 -38.77 -12.32
C HIS A 112 -22.00 -38.71 -13.61
N THR A 113 -21.74 -37.73 -14.47
CA THR A 113 -22.42 -37.60 -15.77
C THR A 113 -21.97 -38.72 -16.73
N VAL A 114 -20.68 -39.10 -16.70
CA VAL A 114 -20.15 -40.23 -17.48
C VAL A 114 -20.67 -41.57 -16.95
N TYR A 115 -20.75 -41.74 -15.63
CA TYR A 115 -21.28 -42.98 -15.03
C TYR A 115 -22.77 -43.19 -15.32
N ASN A 116 -23.59 -42.13 -15.27
CA ASN A 116 -25.01 -42.21 -15.62
C ASN A 116 -25.27 -42.49 -17.11
N LYS A 117 -24.41 -41.99 -18.02
CA LYS A 117 -24.54 -42.28 -19.45
C LYS A 117 -24.19 -43.74 -19.77
N CYS A 118 -23.28 -44.36 -19.01
CA CYS A 118 -22.86 -45.76 -19.21
C CYS A 118 -23.88 -46.78 -18.68
N GLN A 119 -24.75 -46.42 -17.74
CA GLN A 119 -25.76 -47.34 -17.18
C GLN A 119 -27.09 -47.39 -17.96
N GLN A 120 -27.34 -46.51 -18.92
CA GLN A 120 -28.60 -46.49 -19.69
C GLN A 120 -28.49 -47.08 -21.11
N GLN A 121 -27.37 -47.72 -21.47
CA GLN A 121 -27.22 -48.43 -22.74
C GLN A 121 -26.72 -49.88 -22.53
N THR A 122 -27.63 -50.76 -22.09
CA THR A 122 -27.47 -52.22 -22.25
C THR A 122 -28.58 -52.87 -23.07
N ALA A 123 -29.42 -52.10 -23.77
CA ALA A 123 -30.33 -52.63 -24.78
C ALA A 123 -29.78 -52.42 -26.21
N GLN A 124 -29.15 -53.48 -26.73
CA GLN A 124 -29.06 -53.93 -28.14
C GLN A 124 -28.34 -53.05 -29.21
N ALA A 125 -27.16 -53.56 -29.66
CA ALA A 125 -26.44 -53.61 -30.97
C ALA A 125 -26.72 -52.62 -32.14
N PRO A 126 -25.86 -52.47 -33.21
CA PRO A 126 -24.53 -53.02 -33.57
C PRO A 126 -23.46 -51.91 -33.94
N PRO A 127 -22.22 -52.24 -34.43
CA PRO A 127 -21.11 -51.28 -34.49
C PRO A 127 -20.90 -50.65 -35.89
N ALA A 128 -20.67 -49.33 -35.97
CA ALA A 128 -20.06 -48.68 -37.13
C ALA A 128 -19.64 -47.20 -36.90
N VAL A 129 -18.32 -47.00 -36.90
CA VAL A 129 -17.49 -45.89 -37.44
C VAL A 129 -17.74 -44.40 -37.13
N GLN A 130 -16.58 -43.75 -36.91
CA GLN A 130 -16.17 -42.39 -37.31
C GLN A 130 -16.18 -41.29 -36.24
N GLN A 131 -15.04 -41.18 -35.54
CA GLN A 131 -14.61 -40.03 -34.77
C GLN A 131 -14.38 -38.81 -35.68
N ALA A 132 -14.96 -37.67 -35.30
CA ALA A 132 -14.50 -36.34 -35.67
C ALA A 132 -13.84 -35.67 -34.45
N PRO A 133 -12.66 -35.03 -34.57
CA PRO A 133 -12.04 -34.37 -33.44
C PRO A 133 -12.68 -33.00 -33.20
N ALA A 134 -13.10 -32.74 -31.96
CA ALA A 134 -13.63 -31.45 -31.51
C ALA A 134 -12.48 -30.44 -31.24
N PRO A 135 -12.63 -29.14 -31.57
CA PRO A 135 -11.54 -28.17 -31.48
C PRO A 135 -11.52 -27.52 -30.08
N GLN A 136 -10.69 -28.03 -29.16
CA GLN A 136 -10.45 -27.38 -27.86
C GLN A 136 -9.22 -26.45 -27.85
N HIS A 137 -8.49 -26.31 -28.96
CA HIS A 137 -7.19 -25.62 -28.99
C HIS A 137 -7.24 -24.11 -29.31
N VAL A 138 -8.39 -23.54 -29.69
CA VAL A 138 -8.45 -22.16 -30.21
C VAL A 138 -8.53 -21.09 -29.11
N VAL A 139 -9.14 -21.39 -27.96
CA VAL A 139 -9.36 -20.39 -26.89
C VAL A 139 -8.09 -20.05 -26.10
N GLN A 140 -7.14 -20.99 -26.02
CA GLN A 140 -5.90 -20.75 -25.26
C GLN A 140 -4.91 -19.85 -26.03
N GLN A 141 -4.99 -19.81 -27.37
CA GLN A 141 -4.11 -18.98 -28.19
C GLN A 141 -4.53 -17.50 -28.23
N SER A 142 -5.84 -17.21 -28.12
CA SER A 142 -6.34 -15.82 -28.15
C SER A 142 -6.02 -15.03 -26.87
N VAL A 143 -6.02 -15.68 -25.70
CA VAL A 143 -5.70 -15.01 -24.43
C VAL A 143 -4.23 -14.59 -24.34
N GLN A 144 -3.32 -15.39 -24.91
CA GLN A 144 -1.89 -15.10 -24.88
C GLN A 144 -1.50 -13.97 -25.84
N ALA A 145 -2.15 -13.89 -27.01
CA ALA A 145 -1.97 -12.78 -27.95
C ALA A 145 -2.47 -11.44 -27.39
N GLN A 146 -3.59 -11.45 -26.65
CA GLN A 146 -4.15 -10.22 -26.08
C GLN A 146 -3.32 -9.69 -24.89
N GLN A 147 -2.68 -10.56 -24.11
CA GLN A 147 -1.79 -10.15 -23.03
C GLN A 147 -0.49 -9.52 -23.53
N MET A 148 0.07 -10.00 -24.64
CA MET A 148 1.27 -9.42 -25.25
C MET A 148 1.00 -8.04 -25.86
N ALA A 149 -0.17 -7.85 -26.49
CA ALA A 149 -0.57 -6.55 -27.04
C ALA A 149 -0.78 -5.49 -25.93
N ALA A 150 -1.37 -5.89 -24.79
CA ALA A 150 -1.54 -4.99 -23.64
C ALA A 150 -0.20 -4.60 -23.00
N ALA A 151 0.75 -5.54 -22.90
CA ALA A 151 2.09 -5.25 -22.37
C ALA A 151 2.89 -4.30 -23.28
N ALA A 152 2.81 -4.48 -24.60
CA ALA A 152 3.48 -3.60 -25.57
C ALA A 152 2.92 -2.17 -25.53
N ALA A 153 1.59 -2.01 -25.41
CA ALA A 153 0.96 -0.70 -25.29
C ALA A 153 1.41 0.04 -24.01
N GLN A 154 1.55 -0.68 -22.89
CA GLN A 154 1.98 -0.08 -21.62
C GLN A 154 3.45 0.39 -21.67
N GLN A 155 4.31 -0.36 -22.37
CA GLN A 155 5.73 0.01 -22.53
C GLN A 155 5.90 1.24 -23.45
N ALA A 156 5.06 1.39 -24.48
CA ALA A 156 5.07 2.56 -25.37
C ALA A 156 4.68 3.86 -24.63
N VAL A 157 3.67 3.80 -23.75
CA VAL A 157 3.25 4.96 -22.95
C VAL A 157 4.35 5.41 -21.99
N LEU A 158 5.04 4.47 -21.35
CA LEU A 158 6.14 4.80 -20.42
C LEU A 158 7.30 5.49 -21.15
N GLN A 159 7.62 5.04 -22.36
CA GLN A 159 8.69 5.62 -23.17
C GLN A 159 8.34 7.04 -23.66
N GLN A 160 7.07 7.30 -23.99
CA GLN A 160 6.60 8.64 -24.34
C GLN A 160 6.67 9.61 -23.14
N GLN A 161 6.32 9.14 -21.94
CA GLN A 161 6.38 9.97 -20.73
C GLN A 161 7.83 10.31 -20.33
N ALA A 162 8.77 9.37 -20.51
CA ALA A 162 10.19 9.62 -20.28
C ALA A 162 10.80 10.63 -21.26
N ALA A 163 10.37 10.62 -22.53
CA ALA A 163 10.87 11.56 -23.54
C ALA A 163 10.47 13.01 -23.25
N LEU A 164 9.26 13.24 -22.71
CA LEU A 164 8.80 14.58 -22.34
C LEU A 164 9.55 15.14 -21.11
N GLN A 165 9.98 14.27 -20.19
CA GLN A 165 10.72 14.70 -19.01
C GLN A 165 12.16 15.16 -19.36
N GLN A 166 12.80 14.54 -20.35
CA GLN A 166 14.14 14.94 -20.80
C GLN A 166 14.19 16.29 -21.52
N GLN A 167 13.06 16.82 -22.03
CA GLN A 167 13.04 18.14 -22.68
C GLN A 167 12.96 19.30 -21.68
N GLN A 168 12.63 19.04 -20.41
CA GLN A 168 12.47 20.09 -19.38
C GLN A 168 13.67 20.25 -18.43
N VAL A 169 14.70 19.39 -18.50
CA VAL A 169 15.87 19.54 -17.64
C VAL A 169 16.88 20.48 -18.30
N PRO A 170 17.15 21.68 -17.74
CA PRO A 170 18.19 22.56 -18.25
C PRO A 170 19.53 21.83 -18.15
N ARG A 171 20.26 21.74 -19.26
CA ARG A 171 21.60 21.13 -19.28
C ARG A 171 22.50 21.92 -18.32
N PRO A 172 23.10 21.30 -17.28
CA PRO A 172 23.98 22.01 -16.38
C PRO A 172 25.21 22.52 -17.15
N PRO A 173 25.72 23.73 -16.83
CA PRO A 173 26.88 24.28 -17.51
C PRO A 173 28.10 23.39 -17.25
N HIS A 174 28.87 23.13 -18.31
CA HIS A 174 30.14 22.43 -18.21
C HIS A 174 31.10 23.21 -17.29
N PRO A 175 31.83 22.54 -16.38
CA PRO A 175 32.84 23.20 -15.56
C PRO A 175 34.00 23.72 -16.42
N PRO A 176 34.64 24.83 -16.04
CA PRO A 176 35.75 25.39 -16.79
C PRO A 176 36.96 24.46 -16.75
N ALA A 177 37.65 24.35 -17.88
CA ALA A 177 38.92 23.63 -17.99
C ALA A 177 39.97 24.28 -17.07
N TYR A 178 40.54 23.49 -16.15
CA TYR A 178 41.65 23.94 -15.32
C TYR A 178 42.89 24.23 -16.19
N PRO A 179 43.65 25.31 -15.93
CA PRO A 179 44.87 25.58 -16.67
C PRO A 179 45.96 24.59 -16.25
N ALA A 180 46.60 23.98 -17.26
CA ALA A 180 47.80 23.18 -17.08
C ALA A 180 48.96 24.09 -16.68
N ASN A 181 49.39 24.04 -15.41
CA ASN A 181 50.74 24.47 -15.03
C ASN A 181 51.19 23.70 -13.79
N VAL A 182 51.90 22.60 -14.04
CA VAL A 182 52.83 22.01 -13.08
C VAL A 182 54.19 22.01 -13.75
N GLN A 183 55.00 23.04 -13.48
CA GLN A 183 56.44 22.99 -13.72
C GLN A 183 57.03 21.97 -12.76
N ARG A 184 57.45 20.82 -13.30
CA ARG A 184 58.32 19.88 -12.57
C ARG A 184 59.66 20.56 -12.30
N ARG A 185 60.13 20.40 -11.06
CA ARG A 185 61.52 20.58 -10.66
C ARG A 185 62.39 19.45 -11.20
#